data_AF-A0A7C7MQB7-F1
#
_entry.id   AF-A0A7C7MQB7-F1
#
_cell.length_a   1.000
_cell.length_b   1.000
_cell.length_c   1.000
_cell.angle_alpha   90.00
_cell.angle_beta   90.00
_cell.angle_gamma   90.00
#
_symmetry.space_group_name_H-M   'P 1'
#
loop_
_entity.id
_entity.type
_entity.pdbx_description
1 polymer ?
#
loop_
_entity_poly.entity_id
_entity_poly.type
_entity_poly.pdbx_seq_one_letter_code
_entity_poly.pdbx_strand_id
1 'polypeptide(L)'
;MRVYSPHFAEYRHALWKLKTTLTPLLSQLCACNHCIEMAKDKERRLAESLYINQKKTAKETAKMVGVTEKTVGRWVDEYGWKERRNAKMANLQSGIENINELINIYAERAIKIETEDDDYSGLTDKEIREAKKDRAKEKVGIIDAIAKLNKTKDNFEKEHRIPYNVYINVTEQIMGAMLEKLPGKMQESVLDFFEEHINSIALKYR
;
A
#
# COMPACT_ATOMS: atom_id res chain seq x y z
N MET A 1 -12.48 -19.30 78.15
CA MET A 1 -13.64 -19.41 77.24
C MET A 1 -13.66 -18.18 76.33
N ARG A 2 -13.39 -18.33 75.02
CA ARG A 2 -13.55 -17.22 74.05
C ARG A 2 -14.99 -17.24 73.57
N VAL A 3 -15.74 -16.19 73.92
CA VAL A 3 -17.12 -15.97 73.50
C VAL A 3 -17.09 -15.55 72.02
N TYR A 4 -17.55 -16.41 71.12
CA TYR A 4 -17.73 -16.06 69.71
C TYR A 4 -19.03 -15.26 69.57
N SER A 5 -18.92 -13.99 69.20
CA SER A 5 -20.06 -13.12 68.90
C SER A 5 -20.71 -13.57 67.57
N PRO A 6 -22.02 -13.88 67.55
CA PRO A 6 -22.72 -14.37 66.34
C PRO A 6 -22.73 -13.38 65.18
N HIS A 7 -22.54 -12.09 65.49
CA HIS A 7 -22.67 -11.02 64.50
C HIS A 7 -21.61 -11.07 63.39
N PHE A 8 -20.43 -11.62 63.65
CA PHE A 8 -19.34 -11.68 62.66
C PHE A 8 -19.56 -12.68 61.51
N ALA A 9 -20.40 -13.70 61.73
CA ALA A 9 -20.69 -14.71 60.71
C ALA A 9 -21.59 -14.17 59.59
N GLU A 10 -22.55 -13.31 59.92
CA GLU A 10 -23.48 -12.70 58.97
C GLU A 10 -22.77 -11.73 58.01
N TYR A 11 -21.84 -10.92 58.51
CA TYR A 11 -21.05 -10.01 57.68
C TYR A 11 -20.16 -10.77 56.68
N ARG A 12 -19.55 -11.89 57.08
CA ARG A 12 -18.74 -12.72 56.17
C ARG A 12 -19.59 -13.35 55.07
N HIS A 13 -20.81 -13.78 55.40
CA HIS A 13 -21.72 -14.37 54.43
C HIS A 13 -22.26 -13.33 53.44
N ALA A 14 -22.55 -12.11 53.89
CA ALA A 14 -22.95 -11.00 53.03
C ALA A 14 -21.81 -10.56 52.09
N LEU A 15 -20.58 -10.45 52.61
CA LEU A 15 -19.39 -10.11 51.82
C LEU A 15 -19.04 -11.21 50.80
N TRP A 16 -19.24 -12.48 51.14
CA TRP A 16 -19.06 -13.60 50.20
C TRP A 16 -20.10 -13.54 49.07
N LYS A 17 -21.38 -13.29 49.39
CA LYS A 17 -22.45 -13.11 48.39
C LYS A 17 -22.22 -11.92 47.46
N LEU A 18 -21.69 -10.81 47.98
CA LEU A 18 -21.31 -9.66 47.15
C LEU A 18 -20.14 -10.02 46.22
N LYS A 19 -19.11 -10.71 46.71
CA LYS A 19 -17.98 -11.13 45.88
C LYS A 19 -18.38 -12.13 44.79
N THR A 20 -19.27 -13.07 45.06
CA THR A 20 -19.71 -14.08 44.09
C THR A 20 -20.66 -13.54 43.02
N THR A 21 -21.35 -12.43 43.29
CA THR A 21 -22.24 -11.77 42.31
C THR A 21 -21.51 -10.72 41.47
N LEU A 22 -20.50 -10.03 42.01
CA LEU A 22 -19.72 -9.02 41.29
C LEU A 22 -18.67 -9.61 40.32
N THR A 23 -18.09 -10.77 40.62
CA THR A 23 -17.09 -11.41 39.74
C THR A 23 -17.60 -11.80 38.35
N PRO A 24 -18.80 -12.43 38.17
CA PRO A 24 -19.31 -12.71 36.85
C PRO A 24 -19.66 -11.43 36.07
N LEU A 25 -20.22 -10.41 36.73
CA LEU A 25 -20.52 -9.11 36.09
C LEU A 25 -19.26 -8.39 35.58
N LEU A 26 -18.18 -8.40 36.35
CA LEU A 26 -16.89 -7.85 35.94
C LEU A 26 -16.27 -8.65 34.78
N SER A 27 -16.39 -9.99 34.79
CA SER A 27 -15.95 -10.85 33.70
C SER A 27 -16.76 -10.61 32.42
N GLN A 28 -18.07 -10.41 32.53
CA GLN A 28 -18.98 -10.13 31.42
C GLN A 28 -18.76 -8.75 30.81
N LEU A 29 -18.49 -7.74 31.63
CA LEU A 29 -18.04 -6.39 31.19
C LEU A 29 -16.69 -6.46 30.44
N CYS A 30 -15.75 -7.26 30.94
CA CYS A 30 -14.45 -7.46 30.29
C CYS A 30 -14.57 -8.19 28.94
N ALA A 31 -15.40 -9.24 28.88
CA ALA A 31 -15.71 -9.95 27.63
C ALA A 31 -16.41 -9.04 26.60
N CYS A 32 -17.32 -8.17 27.05
CA CYS A 32 -18.01 -7.23 26.18
C CYS A 32 -17.05 -6.18 25.57
N ASN A 33 -16.12 -5.64 26.37
CA ASN A 33 -15.10 -4.72 25.87
C ASN A 33 -14.17 -5.36 24.84
N HIS A 34 -13.73 -6.61 25.09
CA HIS A 34 -12.86 -7.34 24.16
C HIS A 34 -13.58 -7.63 22.81
N CYS A 35 -14.87 -7.98 22.85
CA CYS A 35 -15.66 -8.16 21.63
C CYS A 35 -15.90 -6.85 20.86
N ILE A 36 -16.05 -5.72 21.54
CA ILE A 36 -16.19 -4.39 20.91
C ILE A 36 -14.88 -3.97 20.22
N GLU A 37 -13.72 -4.27 20.80
CA GLU A 37 -12.43 -4.05 20.16
C GLU A 37 -12.26 -4.90 18.90
N MET A 38 -12.63 -6.19 18.95
CA MET A 38 -12.56 -7.08 17.78
C MET A 38 -13.47 -6.66 16.62
N ALA A 39 -14.65 -6.10 16.90
CA ALA A 39 -15.56 -5.58 15.86
C ALA A 39 -14.97 -4.35 15.17
N LYS A 40 -14.43 -3.40 15.96
CA LYS A 40 -13.73 -2.21 15.45
C LYS A 40 -12.47 -2.55 14.66
N ASP A 41 -11.80 -3.65 15.00
CA ASP A 41 -10.59 -4.10 14.30
C ASP A 41 -10.91 -4.59 12.87
N LYS A 42 -12.05 -5.25 12.67
CA LYS A 42 -12.50 -5.69 11.33
C LYS A 42 -12.87 -4.50 10.45
N GLU A 43 -13.64 -3.56 10.99
CA GLU A 43 -14.02 -2.32 10.32
C GLU A 43 -12.78 -1.50 9.94
N ARG A 44 -11.81 -1.39 10.85
CA ARG A 44 -10.54 -0.73 10.60
C ARG A 44 -9.75 -1.40 9.47
N ARG A 45 -9.62 -2.74 9.47
CA ARG A 45 -8.91 -3.48 8.39
C ARG A 45 -9.59 -3.31 7.03
N LEU A 46 -10.93 -3.30 7.01
CA LEU A 46 -11.67 -3.04 5.78
C LEU A 46 -11.46 -1.60 5.29
N ALA A 47 -11.53 -0.63 6.20
CA ALA A 47 -11.24 0.78 5.91
C ALA A 47 -9.81 0.98 5.40
N GLU A 48 -8.84 0.30 6.00
CA GLU A 48 -7.43 0.31 5.59
C GLU A 48 -7.28 -0.18 4.15
N SER A 49 -7.91 -1.31 3.80
CA SER A 49 -7.87 -1.84 2.44
C SER A 49 -8.52 -0.88 1.43
N LEU A 50 -9.68 -0.30 1.76
CA LEU A 50 -10.36 0.67 0.92
C LEU A 50 -9.53 1.94 0.70
N TYR A 51 -8.89 2.44 1.76
CA TYR A 51 -8.09 3.66 1.70
C TYR A 51 -6.75 3.45 0.98
N ILE A 52 -6.02 2.38 1.31
CA ILE A 52 -4.67 2.11 0.78
C ILE A 52 -4.72 1.41 -0.58
N ASN A 53 -5.51 0.34 -0.72
CA ASN A 53 -5.53 -0.47 -1.95
C ASN A 53 -6.45 0.12 -3.02
N GLN A 54 -7.63 0.62 -2.64
CA GLN A 54 -8.65 1.10 -3.59
C GLN A 54 -8.62 2.62 -3.80
N LYS A 55 -7.65 3.32 -3.20
CA LYS A 55 -7.42 4.77 -3.34
C LYS A 55 -8.63 5.64 -3.00
N LYS A 56 -9.55 5.18 -2.15
CA LYS A 56 -10.73 5.94 -1.74
C LYS A 56 -10.38 7.08 -0.80
N THR A 57 -11.18 8.13 -0.81
CA THR A 57 -11.05 9.25 0.14
C THR A 57 -11.54 8.83 1.53
N ALA A 58 -11.11 9.54 2.58
CA ALA A 58 -11.57 9.27 3.95
C ALA A 58 -13.10 9.32 4.06
N LYS A 59 -13.73 10.26 3.34
CA LYS A 59 -15.18 10.41 3.23
C LYS A 59 -15.88 9.22 2.57
N GLU A 60 -15.35 8.72 1.45
CA GLU A 60 -15.91 7.56 0.77
C GLU A 60 -15.72 6.27 1.58
N THR A 61 -14.53 6.07 2.15
CA THR A 61 -14.22 4.93 3.02
C THR A 61 -15.14 4.92 4.24
N ALA A 62 -15.36 6.08 4.86
CA ALA A 62 -16.29 6.23 5.98
C ALA A 62 -17.71 5.78 5.63
N LYS A 63 -18.21 6.21 4.46
CA LYS A 63 -19.54 5.82 3.96
C LYS A 63 -19.65 4.30 3.69
N MET A 64 -18.59 3.69 3.16
CA MET A 64 -18.59 2.24 2.83
C MET A 64 -18.46 1.35 4.06
N VAL A 65 -17.73 1.79 5.09
CA VAL A 65 -17.50 1.02 6.31
C VAL A 65 -18.56 1.30 7.38
N GLY A 66 -19.35 2.36 7.23
CA GLY A 66 -20.40 2.73 8.19
C GLY A 66 -19.88 3.49 9.42
N VAL A 67 -18.72 4.14 9.30
CA VAL A 67 -18.09 4.93 10.37
C VAL A 67 -18.06 6.42 10.02
N THR A 68 -17.76 7.27 11.00
CA THR A 68 -17.62 8.71 10.73
C THR A 68 -16.29 9.01 10.03
N GLU A 69 -16.28 10.06 9.20
CA GLU A 69 -15.05 10.54 8.55
C GLU A 69 -13.95 10.88 9.56
N LYS A 70 -14.33 11.41 10.73
CA LYS A 70 -13.41 11.69 11.84
C LYS A 70 -12.72 10.44 12.38
N THR A 71 -13.43 9.31 12.44
CA THR A 71 -12.87 8.02 12.86
C THR A 71 -11.84 7.53 11.85
N VAL A 72 -12.15 7.62 10.55
CA VAL A 72 -11.22 7.24 9.48
C VAL A 72 -10.00 8.16 9.47
N GLY A 73 -10.18 9.47 9.62
CA GLY A 73 -9.08 10.43 9.72
C GLY A 73 -8.13 10.10 10.87
N ARG A 74 -8.67 9.81 12.06
CA ARG A 74 -7.85 9.36 13.19
C ARG A 74 -7.05 8.10 12.88
N TRP A 75 -7.66 7.10 12.21
CA TRP A 75 -6.93 5.88 11.83
C TRP A 75 -5.86 6.13 10.77
N VAL A 76 -6.11 7.06 9.84
CA VAL A 76 -5.10 7.44 8.84
C VAL A 76 -3.84 7.99 9.52
N ASP A 77 -4.00 8.82 10.54
CA ASP A 77 -2.89 9.42 11.29
C ASP A 77 -2.24 8.41 12.25
N GLU A 78 -3.03 7.66 13.02
CA GLU A 78 -2.56 6.73 14.06
C GLU A 78 -1.76 5.55 13.48
N TYR A 79 -2.14 5.07 12.29
CA TYR A 79 -1.52 3.89 11.65
C TYR A 79 -0.71 4.23 10.39
N GLY A 80 -0.47 5.53 10.13
CA GLY A 80 0.35 6.00 9.00
C GLY A 80 -0.15 5.53 7.64
N TRP A 81 -1.47 5.52 7.42
CA TRP A 81 -2.05 4.98 6.19
C TRP A 81 -1.71 5.85 4.97
N LYS A 82 -1.50 7.14 5.18
CA LYS A 82 -1.13 8.07 4.12
C LYS A 82 0.27 7.75 3.60
N GLU A 83 1.22 7.51 4.49
CA GLU A 83 2.60 7.15 4.19
C GLU A 83 2.64 5.80 3.48
N ARG A 84 1.91 4.81 3.99
CA ARG A 84 1.82 3.47 3.37
C ARG A 84 1.18 3.50 1.99
N ARG A 85 0.13 4.31 1.82
CA ARG A 85 -0.51 4.55 0.52
C ARG A 85 0.45 5.25 -0.43
N ASN A 86 1.14 6.29 0.02
CA ASN A 86 2.11 7.03 -0.78
C ASN A 86 3.30 6.15 -1.18
N ALA A 87 3.85 5.35 -0.27
CA ALA A 87 4.91 4.38 -0.57
C ALA A 87 4.44 3.33 -1.60
N LYS A 88 3.19 2.89 -1.51
CA LYS A 88 2.58 1.99 -2.50
C LYS A 88 2.32 2.69 -3.85
N MET A 89 1.97 3.97 -3.84
CA MET A 89 1.78 4.79 -5.05
C MET A 89 3.07 5.34 -5.65
N ALA A 90 4.15 5.35 -4.89
CA ALA A 90 5.50 5.64 -5.35
C ALA A 90 6.26 4.34 -5.68
N ASN A 91 5.55 3.21 -5.77
CA ASN A 91 6.18 1.96 -6.14
C ASN A 91 6.83 2.09 -7.52
N LEU A 92 7.92 1.36 -7.70
CA LEU A 92 8.72 1.37 -8.93
C LEU A 92 7.84 1.25 -10.19
N GLN A 93 6.84 0.38 -10.12
CA GLN A 93 5.95 0.08 -11.22
C GLN A 93 5.15 1.30 -11.68
N SER A 94 4.54 2.04 -10.75
CA SER A 94 3.74 3.24 -11.05
C SER A 94 4.59 4.42 -11.54
N GLY A 95 5.82 4.56 -11.04
CA GLY A 95 6.76 5.58 -11.54
C GLY A 95 7.22 5.29 -12.98
N ILE A 96 7.56 4.02 -13.27
CA ILE A 96 7.91 3.58 -14.63
C ILE A 96 6.72 3.73 -15.58
N GLU A 97 5.51 3.38 -15.15
CA GLU A 97 4.29 3.54 -15.94
C GLU A 97 4.06 5.00 -16.33
N ASN A 98 4.18 5.92 -15.37
CA ASN A 98 4.05 7.36 -15.64
C ASN A 98 5.13 7.86 -16.63
N ILE A 99 6.38 7.41 -16.48
CA ILE A 99 7.46 7.80 -17.40
C ILE A 99 7.21 7.23 -18.80
N ASN A 100 6.76 5.98 -18.91
CA ASN A 100 6.40 5.37 -20.20
C ASN A 100 5.23 6.09 -20.88
N GLU A 101 4.22 6.54 -20.11
CA GLU A 101 3.12 7.34 -20.65
C GLU A 101 3.62 8.65 -21.26
N LEU A 102 4.52 9.36 -20.57
CA LEU A 102 5.15 10.56 -21.13
C LEU A 102 5.96 10.25 -22.39
N ILE A 103 6.75 9.17 -22.40
CA ILE A 103 7.49 8.74 -23.59
C ILE A 103 6.54 8.49 -24.76
N ASN A 104 5.40 7.83 -24.53
CA ASN A 104 4.41 7.56 -25.57
C ASN A 104 3.81 8.85 -26.12
N ILE A 105 3.44 9.82 -25.27
CA ILE A 105 2.93 11.13 -25.70
C ILE A 105 3.94 11.86 -26.59
N TYR A 106 5.21 11.89 -26.18
CA TYR A 106 6.27 12.52 -26.97
C TYR A 106 6.54 11.74 -28.28
N ALA A 107 6.52 10.41 -28.25
CA ALA A 107 6.71 9.58 -29.44
C ALA A 107 5.57 9.77 -30.44
N GLU A 108 4.32 9.79 -29.98
CA GLU A 108 3.15 10.10 -30.83
C GLU A 108 3.27 11.48 -31.47
N ARG A 109 3.72 12.49 -30.72
CA ARG A 109 3.96 13.83 -31.27
C ARG A 109 5.06 13.83 -32.32
N ALA A 110 6.16 13.09 -32.10
CA ALA A 110 7.22 12.94 -33.09
C ALA A 110 6.71 12.26 -34.37
N ILE A 111 5.87 11.23 -34.24
CA ILE A 111 5.24 10.55 -35.37
C ILE A 111 4.36 11.53 -36.16
N LYS A 112 3.50 12.31 -35.48
CA LYS A 112 2.66 13.32 -36.15
C LYS A 112 3.47 14.32 -36.96
N ILE A 113 4.57 14.84 -36.40
CA ILE A 113 5.45 15.77 -37.12
C ILE A 113 6.05 15.13 -38.39
N GLU A 114 6.30 13.82 -38.37
CA GLU A 114 6.85 13.07 -39.52
C GLU A 114 5.79 12.72 -40.57
N THR A 115 4.56 12.44 -40.15
CA THR A 115 3.51 11.91 -41.03
C THR A 115 2.56 12.98 -41.56
N GLU A 116 2.42 14.11 -40.86
CA GLU A 116 1.56 15.20 -41.31
C GLU A 116 2.29 16.03 -42.39
N ASP A 117 1.81 15.93 -43.62
CA ASP A 117 2.19 16.85 -44.69
C ASP A 117 1.55 18.23 -44.40
N ASP A 118 2.37 19.28 -44.35
CA ASP A 118 1.80 20.64 -44.24
C ASP A 118 1.22 21.03 -45.59
N ASP A 119 0.03 21.62 -45.57
CA ASP A 119 -0.48 22.35 -46.72
C ASP A 119 0.26 23.68 -46.84
N TYR A 120 1.22 23.72 -47.77
CA TYR A 120 1.98 24.93 -48.07
C TYR A 120 1.29 25.85 -49.09
N SER A 121 0.03 25.59 -49.45
CA SER A 121 -0.69 26.40 -50.45
C SER A 121 -0.81 27.85 -49.99
N GLY A 122 -0.46 28.79 -50.88
CA GLY A 122 -0.53 30.23 -50.60
C GLY A 122 0.63 30.82 -49.78
N LEU A 123 1.64 30.03 -49.39
CA LEU A 123 2.84 30.53 -48.70
C LEU A 123 3.98 30.86 -49.67
N THR A 124 4.82 31.81 -49.28
CA THR A 124 6.06 32.14 -49.97
C THR A 124 7.17 31.13 -49.66
N ASP A 125 8.17 30.99 -50.54
CA ASP A 125 9.33 30.11 -50.32
C ASP A 125 10.05 30.36 -48.99
N LYS A 126 10.06 31.63 -48.53
CA LYS A 126 10.65 32.03 -47.25
C LYS A 126 9.85 31.48 -46.06
N GLU A 127 8.52 31.55 -46.12
CA GLU A 127 7.63 31.05 -45.07
C GLU A 127 7.67 29.52 -45.00
N ILE A 128 7.67 28.85 -46.16
CA ILE A 128 7.85 27.39 -46.26
C ILE A 128 9.16 26.96 -45.60
N ARG A 129 10.25 27.71 -45.86
CA ARG A 129 11.57 27.42 -45.28
C ARG A 129 11.60 27.59 -43.76
N GLU A 130 10.96 28.63 -43.22
CA GLU A 130 10.91 28.83 -41.77
C GLU A 130 10.01 27.80 -41.08
N ALA A 131 8.85 27.46 -41.66
CA ALA A 131 7.96 26.41 -41.13
C ALA A 131 8.66 25.04 -41.05
N LYS A 132 9.38 24.64 -42.10
CA LYS A 132 10.17 23.39 -42.10
C LYS A 132 11.26 23.40 -41.04
N LYS A 133 11.91 24.55 -40.85
CA LYS A 133 12.97 24.71 -39.86
C LYS A 133 12.41 24.66 -38.43
N ASP A 134 11.23 25.23 -38.18
CA ASP A 134 10.59 25.19 -36.87
C ASP A 134 10.10 23.78 -36.53
N ARG A 135 9.51 23.05 -37.48
CA ARG A 135 9.20 21.62 -37.30
C ARG A 135 10.43 20.77 -37.02
N ALA A 136 11.55 21.03 -37.70
CA ALA A 136 12.80 20.34 -37.44
C ALA A 136 13.33 20.62 -36.02
N LYS A 137 13.24 21.86 -35.53
CA LYS A 137 13.61 22.21 -34.15
C LYS A 137 12.70 21.52 -33.13
N GLU A 138 11.39 21.51 -33.38
CA GLU A 138 10.42 20.86 -32.50
C GLU A 138 10.68 19.36 -32.39
N LYS A 139 10.91 18.68 -33.53
CA LYS A 139 11.27 17.26 -33.58
C LYS A 139 12.54 16.98 -32.78
N VAL A 140 13.59 17.79 -32.95
CA VAL A 140 14.84 17.66 -32.18
C VAL A 140 14.58 17.81 -30.68
N GLY A 141 13.76 18.79 -30.28
CA GLY A 141 13.39 18.99 -28.88
C GLY A 141 12.62 17.80 -28.28
N ILE A 142 11.72 17.19 -29.05
CA ILE A 142 10.97 16.00 -28.63
C ILE A 142 11.89 14.78 -28.49
N ILE A 143 12.79 14.55 -29.46
CA ILE A 143 13.76 13.44 -29.39
C ILE A 143 14.67 13.59 -28.16
N ASP A 144 15.15 14.80 -27.88
CA ASP A 144 15.94 15.09 -26.68
C ASP A 144 15.13 14.85 -25.38
N ALA A 145 13.85 15.24 -25.35
CA ALA A 145 12.97 14.95 -24.22
C ALA A 145 12.79 13.44 -24.00
N ILE A 146 12.59 12.66 -25.06
CA ILE A 146 12.51 11.19 -24.98
C ILE A 146 13.82 10.59 -24.45
N ALA A 147 14.97 11.06 -24.95
CA ALA A 147 16.27 10.60 -24.47
C ALA A 147 16.47 10.87 -22.98
N LYS A 148 16.06 12.06 -22.50
CA LYS A 148 16.08 12.42 -21.08
C LYS A 148 15.15 11.54 -20.25
N LEU A 149 13.93 11.29 -20.72
CA LEU A 149 12.95 10.43 -20.04
C LEU A 149 13.44 8.99 -19.95
N ASN A 150 14.07 8.45 -21.00
CA ASN A 150 14.70 7.12 -20.95
C ASN A 150 15.83 7.07 -19.91
N LYS A 151 16.68 8.10 -19.84
CA LYS A 151 17.71 8.18 -18.81
C LYS A 151 17.12 8.27 -17.40
N THR A 152 16.05 9.03 -17.22
CA THR A 152 15.32 9.11 -15.95
C THR A 152 14.72 7.75 -15.58
N LYS A 153 14.14 7.03 -16.53
CA LYS A 153 13.64 5.66 -16.34
C LYS A 153 14.76 4.72 -15.89
N ASP A 154 15.89 4.71 -16.57
CA ASP A 154 17.03 3.86 -16.22
C ASP A 154 17.56 4.17 -14.80
N ASN A 155 17.61 5.45 -14.43
CA ASN A 155 18.02 5.85 -13.09
C ASN A 155 17.00 5.41 -12.05
N PHE A 156 15.71 5.59 -12.32
CA PHE A 156 14.63 5.17 -11.45
C PHE A 156 14.63 3.65 -11.26
N GLU A 157 14.84 2.88 -12.33
CA GLU A 157 15.02 1.42 -12.27
C GLU A 157 16.23 1.03 -11.42
N LYS A 158 17.37 1.72 -11.54
CA LYS A 158 18.57 1.45 -10.72
C LYS A 158 18.38 1.79 -9.25
N GLU A 159 17.76 2.93 -8.96
CA GLU A 159 17.52 3.41 -7.59
C GLU A 159 16.52 2.54 -6.84
N HIS A 160 15.51 2.03 -7.53
CA HIS A 160 14.46 1.20 -6.93
C HIS A 160 14.66 -0.30 -7.16
N ARG A 161 15.73 -0.72 -7.85
CA ARG A 161 16.12 -2.13 -7.92
C ARG A 161 16.49 -2.60 -6.53
N ILE A 162 15.72 -3.54 -6.00
CA ILE A 162 16.04 -4.21 -4.74
C ILE A 162 17.29 -5.07 -5.00
N PRO A 163 18.42 -4.86 -4.32
CA PRO A 163 19.58 -5.73 -4.48
C PRO A 163 19.23 -7.18 -4.12
N TYR A 164 19.76 -8.15 -4.87
CA TYR A 164 19.39 -9.56 -4.68
C TYR A 164 19.62 -10.05 -3.24
N ASN A 165 20.70 -9.63 -2.59
CA ASN A 165 20.96 -9.95 -1.18
C ASN A 165 19.90 -9.39 -0.23
N VAL A 166 19.40 -8.17 -0.45
CA VAL A 166 18.32 -7.59 0.35
C VAL A 166 17.04 -8.38 0.13
N TYR A 167 16.77 -8.78 -1.10
CA TYR A 167 15.62 -9.61 -1.45
C TYR A 167 15.63 -10.96 -0.72
N ILE A 168 16.76 -11.68 -0.72
CA ILE A 168 16.93 -12.94 0.01
C ILE A 168 16.68 -12.72 1.51
N ASN A 169 17.35 -11.73 2.11
CA ASN A 169 17.22 -11.47 3.54
C ASN A 169 15.77 -11.18 3.97
N VAL A 170 15.02 -10.42 3.18
CA VAL A 170 13.60 -10.14 3.45
C VAL A 170 12.73 -11.38 3.26
N THR A 171 13.00 -12.15 2.20
CA THR A 171 12.26 -13.38 1.91
C THR A 171 12.44 -14.42 3.02
N GLU A 172 13.66 -14.61 3.51
CA GLU A 172 13.96 -15.51 4.63
C GLU A 172 13.26 -15.05 5.93
N GLN A 173 13.25 -13.75 6.21
CA GLN A 173 12.54 -13.20 7.38
C GLN A 173 11.02 -13.43 7.28
N ILE A 174 10.42 -13.19 6.11
CA ILE A 174 8.99 -13.43 5.88
C ILE A 174 8.68 -14.92 6.01
N MET A 175 9.50 -15.78 5.38
CA MET A 175 9.37 -17.23 5.45
C MET A 175 9.41 -17.71 6.91
N GLY A 176 10.41 -17.29 7.69
CA GLY A 176 10.52 -17.64 9.11
C GLY A 176 9.29 -17.23 9.91
N ALA A 177 8.85 -15.97 9.78
CA ALA A 177 7.66 -15.47 10.46
C ALA A 177 6.37 -16.21 10.05
N MET A 178 6.29 -16.65 8.79
CA MET A 178 5.15 -17.40 8.27
C MET A 178 5.13 -18.84 8.80
N LEU A 179 6.29 -19.51 8.82
CA LEU A 179 6.45 -20.87 9.31
C LEU A 179 6.09 -21.00 10.81
N GLU A 180 6.40 -19.98 11.62
CA GLU A 180 6.02 -19.93 13.05
C GLU A 180 4.50 -19.95 13.28
N LYS A 181 3.71 -19.45 12.32
CA LYS A 181 2.25 -19.32 12.43
C LYS A 181 1.49 -20.46 11.75
N LEU A 182 2.17 -21.26 10.92
CA LEU A 182 1.54 -22.31 10.13
C LEU A 182 1.63 -23.68 10.82
N PRO A 183 0.58 -24.52 10.69
CA PRO A 183 0.65 -25.90 11.14
C PRO A 183 1.65 -26.69 10.28
N GLY A 184 2.36 -27.65 10.89
CA GLY A 184 3.47 -28.39 10.28
C GLY A 184 3.19 -29.00 8.90
N LYS A 185 1.94 -29.44 8.63
CA LYS A 185 1.55 -30.00 7.33
C LYS A 185 1.60 -29.00 6.17
N MET A 186 1.55 -27.69 6.43
CA MET A 186 1.62 -26.64 5.40
C MET A 186 3.02 -26.02 5.28
N GLN A 187 3.93 -26.34 6.20
CA GLN A 187 5.28 -25.76 6.21
C GLN A 187 6.11 -26.22 5.01
N GLU A 188 6.04 -27.50 4.65
CA GLU A 188 6.77 -28.08 3.52
C GLU A 188 6.40 -27.41 2.19
N SER A 189 5.10 -27.32 1.88
CA SER A 189 4.63 -26.64 0.67
C SER A 189 5.02 -25.15 0.60
N VAL A 190 5.14 -24.49 1.75
CA VAL A 190 5.56 -23.09 1.81
C VAL A 190 7.06 -22.97 1.58
N LEU A 191 7.87 -23.89 2.11
CA LEU A 191 9.31 -23.97 1.84
C LEU A 191 9.58 -24.18 0.35
N ASP A 192 8.91 -25.15 -0.27
CA ASP A 192 9.04 -25.44 -1.71
C ASP A 192 8.72 -24.19 -2.55
N PHE A 193 7.63 -23.50 -2.22
CA PHE A 193 7.27 -22.25 -2.90
C PHE A 193 8.36 -21.18 -2.80
N PHE A 194 8.93 -20.96 -1.61
CA PHE A 194 9.97 -19.95 -1.43
C PHE A 194 11.27 -20.33 -2.15
N GLU A 195 11.65 -21.60 -2.16
CA GLU A 195 12.82 -22.09 -2.87
C GLU A 195 12.67 -21.94 -4.39
N GLU A 196 11.54 -22.39 -4.96
CA GLU A 196 11.21 -22.18 -6.37
C GLU A 196 11.18 -20.70 -6.72
N HIS A 197 10.59 -19.87 -5.85
CA HIS A 197 10.49 -18.44 -6.08
C HIS A 197 11.87 -17.77 -6.09
N ILE A 198 12.72 -18.05 -5.11
CA ILE A 198 14.09 -17.54 -5.04
C ILE A 198 14.88 -17.94 -6.30
N ASN A 199 14.81 -19.21 -6.70
CA ASN A 199 15.47 -19.71 -7.91
C ASN A 199 14.98 -18.99 -9.17
N SER A 200 13.67 -18.76 -9.29
CA SER A 200 13.09 -18.02 -10.41
C SER A 200 13.56 -16.57 -10.48
N ILE A 201 13.75 -15.92 -9.33
CA ILE A 201 14.24 -14.55 -9.23
C ILE A 201 15.74 -14.49 -9.50
N ALA A 202 16.52 -15.46 -9.01
CA ALA A 202 17.96 -15.54 -9.29
C ALA A 202 18.26 -15.55 -10.79
N LEU A 203 17.44 -16.26 -11.59
CA LEU A 203 17.54 -16.28 -13.05
C LEU A 203 17.25 -14.92 -13.70
N LYS A 204 16.42 -14.07 -13.09
CA LYS A 204 16.11 -12.71 -13.58
C LYS A 204 17.20 -11.69 -13.23
N TYR A 205 18.03 -11.97 -12.23
CA TYR A 205 19.13 -11.07 -11.80
C TYR A 205 20.46 -11.36 -12.50
N ARG A 206 20.54 -12.44 -13.29
CA ARG A 206 21.70 -12.85 -14.09
C ARG A 206 21.77 -12.06 -15.40
#